data_AF-A0AAU6PB13-F1
#
_entry.id   AF-A0AAU6PB13-F1
#
_cell.length_a   1.000
_cell.length_b   1.000
_cell.length_c   1.000
_cell.angle_alpha   90.00
_cell.angle_beta   90.00
_cell.angle_gamma   90.00
#
_symmetry.space_group_name_H-M   'P 1'
#
loop_
_entity.id
_entity.type
_entity.pdbx_description
1 polymer ?
#
loop_
_entity_poly.entity_id
_entity_poly.type
_entity_poly.pdbx_seq_one_letter_code
_entity_poly.pdbx_strand_id
1 'polypeptide(L)'
;MKTFIVVCLAVLAVATAKYTDKYDNTDVDEIMSNCRLMVPYAKCLLGDKKKCTKEGLELKEHVVDALQNECSECTDVQKEKTKRVIGCIYVKNQAIYKKVAALYDPKGDYEKKYQKELQEAAAAGDFENIPECDFDTERAKE
;
A
#
# COMPACT_ATOMS: atom_id res chain seq x y z
N MET A 1 44.19 -40.09 14.93
CA MET A 1 43.93 -38.77 14.30
C MET A 1 42.91 -38.97 13.19
N LYS A 2 42.01 -37.99 13.01
CA LYS A 2 40.96 -37.86 11.97
C LYS A 2 39.55 -38.31 12.38
N THR A 3 38.94 -37.55 13.28
CA THR A 3 37.48 -37.40 13.35
C THR A 3 37.02 -36.48 12.22
N PHE A 4 36.22 -37.00 11.29
CA PHE A 4 35.52 -36.22 10.28
C PHE A 4 34.31 -35.54 10.92
N ILE A 5 34.38 -34.22 11.11
CA ILE A 5 33.22 -33.40 11.49
C ILE A 5 32.47 -33.07 10.20
N VAL A 6 31.37 -33.77 9.94
CA VAL A 6 30.41 -33.40 8.91
C VAL A 6 29.54 -32.28 9.49
N VAL A 7 29.87 -31.04 9.13
CA VAL A 7 29.03 -29.87 9.38
C VAL A 7 27.91 -29.89 8.35
N CYS A 8 26.74 -30.42 8.71
CA CYS A 8 25.51 -30.21 7.96
C CYS A 8 25.05 -28.76 8.16
N LEU A 9 25.43 -27.88 7.24
CA LEU A 9 24.79 -26.58 7.03
C LEU A 9 23.38 -26.84 6.48
N ALA A 10 22.42 -27.04 7.38
CA ALA A 10 21.01 -26.97 7.04
C ALA A 10 20.67 -25.52 6.73
N VAL A 11 20.59 -25.17 5.46
CA VAL A 11 20.00 -23.90 5.01
C VAL A 11 18.50 -24.01 5.31
N LEU A 12 18.08 -23.44 6.44
CA LEU A 12 16.66 -23.24 6.73
C LEU A 12 16.14 -22.21 5.73
N ALA A 13 15.55 -22.68 4.65
CA ALA A 13 14.69 -21.84 3.81
C ALA A 13 13.48 -21.46 4.67
N VAL A 14 13.52 -20.25 5.25
CA VAL A 14 12.36 -19.67 5.91
C VAL A 14 11.35 -19.34 4.82
N ALA A 15 10.43 -20.26 4.55
CA ALA A 15 9.25 -19.96 3.76
C ALA A 15 8.38 -18.99 4.59
N THR A 16 8.53 -17.70 4.33
CA THR A 16 7.64 -16.67 4.88
C THR A 16 6.27 -16.87 4.25
N ALA A 17 5.22 -17.00 5.06
CA ALA A 17 3.86 -17.03 4.55
C ALA A 17 3.57 -15.72 3.80
N LYS A 18 2.85 -15.80 2.69
CA LYS A 18 2.40 -14.62 1.94
C LYS A 18 1.00 -14.22 2.42
N TYR A 19 0.66 -12.94 2.31
CA TYR A 19 -0.72 -12.49 2.46
C TYR A 19 -1.61 -13.17 1.42
N THR A 20 -2.93 -13.20 1.66
CA THR A 20 -3.86 -13.79 0.71
C THR A 20 -3.79 -13.08 -0.64
N ASP A 21 -3.80 -13.86 -1.73
CA ASP A 21 -3.80 -13.38 -3.12
C ASP A 21 -5.23 -13.16 -3.66
N LYS A 22 -6.25 -13.37 -2.83
CA LYS A 22 -7.66 -13.31 -3.22
C LYS A 22 -8.06 -11.99 -3.89
N TYR A 23 -7.38 -10.91 -3.56
CA TYR A 23 -7.65 -9.55 -4.06
C TYR A 23 -6.60 -9.07 -5.09
N ASP A 24 -5.70 -9.96 -5.53
CA ASP A 24 -4.67 -9.61 -6.53
C ASP A 24 -5.27 -9.33 -7.90
N ASN A 25 -6.55 -9.61 -8.14
CA ASN A 25 -7.27 -9.26 -9.37
C ASN A 25 -8.05 -7.93 -9.28
N THR A 26 -8.01 -7.21 -8.14
CA THR A 26 -8.73 -5.93 -8.02
C THR A 26 -8.20 -4.88 -9.00
N ASP A 27 -9.10 -4.19 -9.69
CA ASP A 27 -8.72 -3.05 -10.54
C ASP A 27 -8.50 -1.79 -9.69
N VAL A 28 -7.23 -1.51 -9.39
CA VAL A 28 -6.86 -0.31 -8.61
C VAL A 28 -7.01 0.97 -9.41
N ASP A 29 -6.96 0.93 -10.73
CA ASP A 29 -7.12 2.10 -11.59
C ASP A 29 -8.57 2.55 -11.65
N GLU A 30 -9.52 1.62 -11.68
CA GLU A 30 -10.94 1.93 -11.53
C GLU A 30 -11.22 2.59 -10.17
N ILE A 31 -10.64 2.06 -9.09
CA ILE A 31 -10.81 2.63 -7.75
C ILE A 31 -10.24 4.04 -7.70
N MET A 32 -9.02 4.26 -8.20
CA MET A 32 -8.35 5.56 -8.15
C MET A 32 -9.03 6.59 -9.07
N SER A 33 -9.58 6.19 -10.20
CA SER A 33 -10.29 7.11 -11.11
C SER A 33 -11.68 7.51 -10.60
N ASN A 34 -12.19 6.86 -9.54
CA ASN A 34 -13.52 7.11 -8.99
C ASN A 34 -13.49 7.51 -7.51
N CYS A 35 -13.71 8.78 -7.22
CA CYS A 35 -13.74 9.30 -5.85
C CYS A 35 -14.78 8.62 -4.93
N ARG A 36 -15.87 8.09 -5.49
CA ARG A 36 -16.88 7.33 -4.73
C ARG A 36 -16.39 5.94 -4.32
N LEU A 37 -15.31 5.46 -4.92
CA LEU A 37 -14.63 4.23 -4.53
C LEU A 37 -13.41 4.55 -3.68
N MET A 38 -12.50 5.39 -4.16
CA MET A 38 -11.24 5.71 -3.49
C MET A 38 -11.43 6.25 -2.07
N VAL A 39 -12.37 7.19 -1.88
CA VAL A 39 -12.54 7.86 -0.58
C VAL A 39 -13.07 6.89 0.49
N PRO A 40 -14.05 6.01 0.22
CA PRO A 40 -14.39 4.92 1.14
C PRO A 40 -13.23 4.00 1.53
N TYR A 41 -12.33 3.64 0.60
CA TYR A 41 -11.12 2.87 0.96
C TYR A 41 -10.22 3.66 1.92
N ALA A 42 -10.01 4.95 1.68
CA ALA A 42 -9.25 5.80 2.59
C ALA A 42 -9.93 5.94 3.97
N LYS A 43 -11.26 6.13 4.01
CA LYS A 43 -12.04 6.19 5.26
C LYS A 43 -11.95 4.89 6.05
N CYS A 44 -11.96 3.74 5.36
CA CYS A 44 -11.75 2.44 5.96
C CYS A 44 -10.41 2.37 6.70
N LEU A 45 -9.31 2.69 6.00
CA LEU A 45 -7.96 2.75 6.57
C LEU A 45 -7.91 3.66 7.79
N LEU A 46 -8.55 4.83 7.71
CA LEU A 46 -8.60 5.83 8.77
C LEU A 46 -9.51 5.48 9.96
N GLY A 47 -10.18 4.34 9.96
CA GLY A 47 -10.93 3.87 11.14
C GLY A 47 -12.40 3.55 10.88
N ASP A 48 -13.00 4.02 9.78
CA ASP A 48 -14.43 3.84 9.52
C ASP A 48 -14.74 2.44 9.00
N LYS A 49 -14.97 1.51 9.93
CA LYS A 49 -15.31 0.12 9.63
C LYS A 49 -16.57 -0.01 8.76
N LYS A 50 -17.49 0.96 8.77
CA LYS A 50 -18.72 0.90 7.97
C LYS A 50 -18.46 1.14 6.48
N LYS A 51 -17.33 1.78 6.16
CA LYS A 51 -16.90 2.07 4.78
C LYS A 51 -15.98 0.99 4.23
N CYS A 52 -15.56 0.02 5.04
CA CYS A 52 -14.67 -1.05 4.61
C CYS A 52 -15.40 -2.10 3.78
N THR A 53 -14.87 -2.40 2.60
CA THR A 53 -15.11 -3.67 1.90
C THR A 53 -14.32 -4.79 2.59
N LYS A 54 -14.57 -6.05 2.22
CA LYS A 54 -13.75 -7.18 2.73
C LYS A 54 -12.26 -7.01 2.38
N GLU A 55 -11.99 -6.52 1.18
CA GLU A 55 -10.65 -6.18 0.73
C GLU A 55 -10.06 -5.01 1.53
N GLY A 56 -10.82 -3.95 1.76
CA GLY A 56 -10.36 -2.81 2.55
C GLY A 56 -10.02 -3.21 3.99
N LEU A 57 -10.74 -4.18 4.57
CA LEU A 57 -10.39 -4.76 5.87
C LEU A 57 -9.06 -5.53 5.81
N GLU A 58 -8.91 -6.42 4.82
CA GLU A 58 -7.66 -7.17 4.61
C GLU A 58 -6.45 -6.22 4.51
N LEU A 59 -6.55 -5.21 3.64
CA LEU A 59 -5.51 -4.20 3.49
C LEU A 59 -5.22 -3.50 4.83
N LYS A 60 -6.26 -3.04 5.53
CA LYS A 60 -6.12 -2.35 6.81
C LYS A 60 -5.43 -3.19 7.88
N GLU A 61 -5.70 -4.49 7.92
CA GLU A 61 -5.10 -5.41 8.88
C GLU A 61 -3.59 -5.61 8.64
N HIS A 62 -3.15 -5.51 7.39
CA HIS A 62 -1.75 -5.77 6.99
C HIS A 62 -0.89 -4.52 6.76
N VAL A 63 -1.46 -3.32 6.60
CA VAL A 63 -0.69 -2.09 6.27
C VAL A 63 0.48 -1.84 7.23
N VAL A 64 0.27 -1.97 8.55
CA VAL A 64 1.33 -1.69 9.54
C VAL A 64 2.47 -2.71 9.44
N ASP A 65 2.12 -4.00 9.35
CA ASP A 65 3.10 -5.07 9.23
C ASP A 65 3.89 -4.94 7.91
N ALA A 66 3.20 -4.70 6.80
CA ALA A 66 3.81 -4.48 5.49
C ALA A 66 4.78 -3.29 5.47
N LEU A 67 4.46 -2.19 6.17
CA LEU A 67 5.39 -1.07 6.30
C LEU A 67 6.62 -1.45 7.14
N GLN A 68 6.44 -2.17 8.24
CA GLN A 68 7.52 -2.58 9.14
C GLN A 68 8.46 -3.62 8.53
N ASN A 69 7.93 -4.55 7.75
CA ASN A 69 8.66 -5.68 7.18
C ASN A 69 9.04 -5.49 5.70
N GLU A 70 8.80 -4.29 5.15
CA GLU A 70 9.06 -3.95 3.75
C GLU A 70 8.27 -4.79 2.73
N CYS A 71 7.02 -5.13 3.07
CA CYS A 71 6.12 -5.93 2.27
C CYS A 71 6.71 -7.32 1.95
N SER A 72 7.46 -7.91 2.88
CA SER A 72 8.13 -9.21 2.68
C SER A 72 7.12 -10.34 2.42
N GLU A 73 5.96 -10.25 3.06
CA GLU A 73 4.82 -11.17 2.90
C GLU A 73 3.88 -10.80 1.74
N CYS A 74 4.09 -9.67 1.07
CA CYS A 74 3.28 -9.28 -0.09
C CYS A 74 3.59 -10.13 -1.32
N THR A 75 2.58 -10.37 -2.15
CA THR A 75 2.78 -10.89 -3.52
C THR A 75 3.43 -9.81 -4.40
N ASP A 76 3.97 -10.21 -5.54
CA ASP A 76 4.57 -9.24 -6.47
C ASP A 76 3.51 -8.29 -7.04
N VAL A 77 2.30 -8.80 -7.31
CA VAL A 77 1.14 -8.00 -7.74
C VAL A 77 0.75 -6.97 -6.67
N GLN A 78 0.72 -7.36 -5.40
CA GLN A 78 0.43 -6.45 -4.29
C GLN A 78 1.46 -5.34 -4.17
N LYS A 79 2.75 -5.65 -4.34
CA LYS A 79 3.82 -4.65 -4.32
C LYS A 79 3.67 -3.64 -5.45
N GLU A 80 3.42 -4.09 -6.67
CA GLU A 80 3.22 -3.22 -7.83
C GLU A 80 2.00 -2.31 -7.66
N LYS A 81 0.85 -2.89 -7.28
CA LYS A 81 -0.38 -2.12 -7.03
C LYS A 81 -0.23 -1.15 -5.89
N THR A 82 0.42 -1.55 -4.80
CA THR A 82 0.66 -0.66 -3.65
C THR A 82 1.51 0.54 -4.05
N LYS A 83 2.60 0.33 -4.80
CA LYS A 83 3.43 1.43 -5.32
C LYS A 83 2.61 2.39 -6.18
N ARG A 84 1.78 1.85 -7.08
CA ARG A 84 0.92 2.63 -7.97
C ARG A 84 -0.12 3.45 -7.19
N VAL A 85 -0.82 2.83 -6.24
CA VAL A 85 -1.83 3.51 -5.41
C VAL A 85 -1.20 4.61 -4.56
N ILE A 86 -0.09 4.32 -3.88
CA ILE A 86 0.64 5.31 -3.06
C ILE A 86 1.10 6.48 -3.93
N GLY A 87 1.69 6.22 -5.09
CA GLY A 87 2.09 7.25 -6.04
C GLY A 87 0.92 8.13 -6.46
N CYS A 88 -0.21 7.52 -6.82
CA CYS A 88 -1.42 8.27 -7.20
C CYS A 88 -1.92 9.18 -6.07
N ILE A 89 -2.09 8.64 -4.85
CA ILE A 89 -2.61 9.45 -3.75
C ILE A 89 -1.63 10.55 -3.34
N TYR A 90 -0.32 10.31 -3.44
CA TYR A 90 0.71 11.31 -3.16
C TYR A 90 0.66 12.46 -4.18
N VAL A 91 0.52 12.15 -5.46
CA VAL A 91 0.54 13.12 -6.57
C VAL A 91 -0.79 13.87 -6.70
N LYS A 92 -1.92 13.16 -6.70
CA LYS A 92 -3.23 13.72 -7.01
C LYS A 92 -4.11 14.00 -5.80
N ASN A 93 -3.92 13.29 -4.69
CA ASN A 93 -4.84 13.31 -3.55
C ASN A 93 -4.11 13.59 -2.23
N GLN A 94 -3.30 14.65 -2.20
CA GLN A 94 -2.40 14.96 -1.08
C GLN A 94 -3.13 15.10 0.27
N ALA A 95 -4.39 15.57 0.27
CA ALA A 95 -5.21 15.65 1.48
C ALA A 95 -5.51 14.26 2.07
N ILE A 96 -5.77 13.27 1.22
CA ILE A 96 -5.97 11.87 1.62
C ILE A 96 -4.64 11.28 2.10
N TYR A 97 -3.57 11.48 1.32
CA TYR A 97 -2.23 11.00 1.67
C TYR A 97 -1.81 11.45 3.07
N LYS A 98 -1.91 12.76 3.37
CA LYS A 98 -1.55 13.31 4.70
C LYS A 98 -2.34 12.70 5.84
N LYS A 99 -3.65 12.44 5.65
CA LYS A 99 -4.47 11.79 6.69
C LYS A 99 -4.00 10.36 6.95
N VAL A 100 -3.75 9.59 5.90
CA VAL A 100 -3.28 8.19 6.00
C VAL A 100 -1.88 8.15 6.61
N ALA A 101 -0.95 8.99 6.13
CA ALA A 101 0.41 9.11 6.66
C ALA A 101 0.40 9.50 8.14
N ALA A 102 -0.46 10.42 8.58
CA ALA A 102 -0.56 10.78 9.99
C ALA A 102 -0.94 9.60 10.90
N LEU A 103 -1.64 8.58 10.37
CA LEU A 103 -2.01 7.38 11.12
C LEU A 103 -0.92 6.30 11.06
N TYR A 104 -0.36 6.03 9.89
CA TYR A 104 0.54 4.89 9.66
C TYR A 104 2.04 5.25 9.66
N ASP A 105 2.38 6.50 9.38
CA ASP A 105 3.75 7.03 9.35
C ASP A 105 3.85 8.39 10.08
N PRO A 106 3.51 8.47 11.38
CA PRO A 106 3.47 9.74 12.12
C PRO A 106 4.85 10.41 12.24
N LYS A 107 5.94 9.69 12.00
CA LYS A 107 7.32 10.20 12.03
C LYS A 107 7.86 10.59 10.65
N GLY A 108 7.18 10.17 9.58
CA GLY A 108 7.66 10.35 8.20
C GLY A 108 8.84 9.45 7.83
N ASP A 109 9.05 8.36 8.57
CA ASP A 109 10.18 7.45 8.35
C ASP A 109 10.03 6.72 7.01
N TYR A 110 8.81 6.30 6.67
CA TYR A 110 8.51 5.60 5.42
C TYR A 110 8.43 6.55 4.23
N GLU A 111 7.82 7.74 4.41
CA GLU A 111 7.82 8.78 3.38
C GLU A 111 9.25 9.15 2.97
N LYS A 112 10.14 9.32 3.95
CA LYS A 112 11.56 9.57 3.70
C LYS A 112 12.24 8.40 3.00
N LYS A 113 11.96 7.16 3.44
CA LYS A 113 12.54 5.95 2.87
C LYS A 113 12.20 5.78 1.38
N TYR A 114 10.96 6.06 1.01
CA TYR A 114 10.43 5.90 -0.36
C TYR A 114 10.36 7.22 -1.14
N GLN A 115 11.06 8.25 -0.68
CA GLN A 115 10.99 9.60 -1.26
C GLN A 115 11.32 9.60 -2.75
N LYS A 116 12.29 8.79 -3.17
CA LYS A 116 12.71 8.71 -4.58
C LYS A 116 11.59 8.14 -5.44
N GLU A 117 10.97 7.05 -5.02
CA GLU A 117 9.85 6.41 -5.73
C GLU A 117 8.64 7.35 -5.81
N LEU A 118 8.37 8.10 -4.75
CA LEU A 118 7.30 9.12 -4.73
C LEU A 118 7.57 10.25 -5.73
N GLN A 119 8.83 10.70 -5.83
CA GLN A 119 9.24 11.73 -6.80
C GLN A 119 9.20 11.22 -8.24
N GLU A 120 9.63 9.99 -8.48
CA GLU A 120 9.54 9.35 -9.79
C GLU A 120 8.09 9.21 -10.24
N ALA A 121 7.19 8.78 -9.35
CA ALA A 121 5.75 8.73 -9.61
C ALA A 121 5.16 10.12 -9.92
N ALA A 122 5.63 11.17 -9.25
CA ALA A 122 5.22 12.55 -9.54
C ALA A 122 5.70 13.05 -10.90
N ALA A 123 6.84 12.55 -11.39
CA ALA A 123 7.43 12.95 -12.67
C ALA A 123 6.87 12.15 -13.87
N ALA A 124 6.37 10.94 -13.64
CA ALA A 124 6.00 10.00 -14.71
C ALA A 124 4.73 10.38 -15.51
N GLY A 125 3.87 11.26 -14.98
CA GLY A 125 2.62 11.66 -15.65
C GLY A 125 1.51 10.60 -15.66
N ASP A 126 1.74 9.43 -15.06
CA ASP A 126 0.82 8.27 -15.07
C ASP A 126 -0.58 8.53 -14.49
N PHE A 127 -0.74 9.63 -13.75
CA PHE A 127 -1.97 9.96 -13.03
C PHE A 127 -2.71 11.16 -13.61
N GLU A 128 -2.31 11.72 -14.76
CA GLU A 128 -2.88 12.96 -15.30
C GLU A 128 -4.42 12.96 -15.35
N ASN A 129 -5.03 11.85 -15.75
CA ASN A 129 -6.48 11.67 -15.89
C ASN A 129 -7.22 11.31 -14.59
N ILE A 130 -6.49 11.15 -13.48
CA ILE A 130 -7.10 10.83 -12.18
C ILE A 130 -7.53 12.14 -11.50
N PRO A 131 -8.80 12.24 -11.04
CA PRO A 131 -9.29 13.43 -10.37
C PRO A 131 -8.66 13.59 -8.98
N GLU A 132 -8.58 14.83 -8.52
CA GLU A 132 -8.45 15.10 -7.10
C GLU A 132 -9.81 14.90 -6.44
N CYS A 133 -9.84 14.13 -5.36
CA CYS A 133 -11.03 13.77 -4.63
C CYS A 133 -11.20 14.62 -3.37
N ASP A 134 -12.42 15.08 -3.17
CA ASP A 134 -12.88 15.66 -1.93
C ASP A 134 -13.21 14.53 -0.93
N PHE A 135 -12.46 14.50 0.17
CA PHE A 135 -12.55 13.43 1.17
C PHE A 135 -13.89 13.43 1.93
N ASP A 136 -14.51 14.58 2.10
CA ASP A 136 -15.72 14.70 2.90
C ASP A 136 -16.96 14.35 2.07
N THR A 137 -17.03 14.84 0.84
CA THR A 137 -18.16 14.66 -0.08
C THR A 137 -18.05 13.42 -0.97
N GLU A 138 -16.89 12.75 -1.01
CA GLU A 138 -16.64 11.56 -1.84
C GLU A 138 -16.80 11.84 -3.35
N ARG A 139 -16.59 13.09 -3.77
CA ARG A 139 -16.72 13.56 -5.16
C ARG A 139 -15.38 14.10 -5.68
N ALA A 140 -15.27 14.19 -7.00
CA ALA A 140 -14.17 14.94 -7.62
C ALA A 140 -14.29 16.42 -7.27
N LYS A 141 -13.16 17.09 -7.03
CA LYS A 141 -13.10 18.54 -6.92
C LYS A 141 -13.35 19.18 -8.28
N GLU A 142 -14.03 20.33 -8.27
CA GLU A 142 -14.25 21.17 -9.47
C GLU A 142 -13.01 21.97 -9.84
#